data_AF-A0A0A8JFV0-F1
#
_entry.id   AF-A0A0A8JFV0-F1
#
_cell.length_a   1.000
_cell.length_b   1.000
_cell.length_c   1.000
_cell.angle_alpha   90.00
_cell.angle_beta   90.00
_cell.angle_gamma   90.00
#
_symmetry.space_group_name_H-M   'P 1'
#
loop_
_entity.id
_entity.type
_entity.pdbx_description
1 polymer ?
#
loop_
_entity_poly.entity_id
_entity_poly.type
_entity_poly.pdbx_seq_one_letter_code
_entity_poly.pdbx_strand_id
1 'polypeptide(L)'
;MNIIILATVGVALLLLLMLDKKQIRNGAERLSIFWFRLAFAFLLLFAMNIAGGFIGIYVPVNIASGLILAILGIPGFVSLCTLAVLL
;
A
#
# COMPACT_ATOMS: atom_id res chain seq x y z
N MET A 1 28.18 7.07 -7.10
CA MET A 1 26.77 7.19 -6.63
C MET A 1 25.96 8.15 -7.51
N ASN A 2 26.43 9.37 -7.76
CA ASN A 2 25.68 10.38 -8.53
C ASN A 2 25.41 10.00 -10.00
N ILE A 3 26.37 9.39 -10.70
CA ILE A 3 26.22 9.00 -12.12
C ILE A 3 25.18 7.90 -12.29
N ILE A 4 25.12 6.94 -11.36
CA ILE A 4 24.16 5.83 -11.38
C ILE A 4 22.74 6.38 -11.17
N ILE A 5 22.55 7.28 -10.20
CA ILE A 5 21.26 7.93 -9.96
C ILE A 5 20.81 8.71 -11.20
N LEU A 6 21.71 9.49 -11.80
CA LEU A 6 21.41 10.28 -12.99
C LEU A 6 21.03 9.38 -14.19
N ALA A 7 21.75 8.28 -14.39
CA ALA A 7 21.45 7.30 -15.43
C ALA A 7 20.10 6.63 -15.19
N THR A 8 19.79 6.21 -13.96
CA THR A 8 18.50 5.58 -13.63
C THR A 8 17.33 6.55 -13.83
N VAL A 9 17.48 7.81 -13.41
CA VAL A 9 16.46 8.85 -13.62
C VAL A 9 16.29 9.15 -15.10
N GLY A 10 17.38 9.25 -15.87
CA GLY A 10 17.35 9.48 -17.31
C GLY A 10 16.65 8.36 -18.09
N VAL A 11 16.96 7.10 -17.76
CA VAL A 11 16.31 5.92 -18.36
C VAL A 11 14.82 5.87 -17.98
N ALA A 12 14.47 6.17 -16.73
CA ALA A 12 13.07 6.24 -16.30
C ALA A 12 12.29 7.33 -17.06
N LEU A 13 12.91 8.50 -17.30
CA LEU A 13 12.31 9.59 -18.06
C LEU A 13 12.10 9.22 -19.53
N LEU A 14 13.08 8.55 -20.16
CA LEU A 14 13.00 8.08 -21.54
C LEU A 14 11.90 7.03 -21.71
N LEU A 15 11.79 6.10 -20.76
CA LEU A 15 10.69 5.13 -20.72
C LEU A 15 9.35 5.86 -20.57
N LEU A 16 9.26 6.87 -19.68
CA LEU A 16 8.05 7.68 -19.49
C LEU A 16 7.63 8.41 -20.78
N LEU A 17 8.60 8.95 -21.52
CA LEU A 17 8.39 9.63 -22.81
C LEU A 17 7.90 8.69 -23.92
N MET A 18 8.22 7.39 -23.85
CA MET A 18 7.73 6.38 -24.80
C MET A 18 6.27 5.96 -24.54
N LEU A 19 5.68 6.26 -23.37
CA LEU A 19 4.28 5.93 -23.11
C LEU A 19 3.33 6.95 -23.77
N ASP A 20 2.25 6.42 -24.34
CA ASP A 20 1.17 7.25 -24.85
C ASP A 20 0.46 8.00 -23.72
N LYS A 21 -0.07 9.20 -23.99
CA LYS A 21 -0.82 10.01 -23.01
C LYS A 21 -1.95 9.21 -22.34
N LYS A 22 -2.59 8.31 -23.09
CA LYS A 22 -3.64 7.42 -22.56
C LYS A 22 -3.09 6.40 -21.57
N GLN A 23 -1.90 5.86 -21.83
CA GLN A 23 -1.25 4.90 -20.93
C GLN A 23 -0.77 5.59 -19.65
N ILE A 24 -0.18 6.78 -19.75
CA ILE A 24 0.24 7.57 -18.58
C ILE A 24 -0.96 7.90 -17.70
N ARG A 25 -2.08 8.36 -18.28
CA ARG A 25 -3.32 8.66 -17.55
C ARG A 25 -3.86 7.42 -16.83
N ASN A 26 -3.96 6.28 -17.53
CA ASN A 26 -4.49 5.04 -16.95
C ASN A 26 -3.57 4.49 -15.84
N GLY A 27 -2.25 4.63 -16.02
CA GLY A 27 -1.25 4.29 -14.99
C GLY A 27 -1.38 5.16 -13.75
N ALA A 28 -1.48 6.48 -13.93
CA ALA A 28 -1.64 7.44 -12.84
C ALA A 28 -2.96 7.22 -12.08
N GLU A 29 -4.04 6.89 -12.78
CA GLU A 29 -5.34 6.58 -12.17
C GLU A 29 -5.27 5.34 -11.28
N ARG A 30 -4.69 4.24 -11.81
CA ARG A 30 -4.48 3.01 -11.02
C ARG A 30 -3.56 3.23 -9.83
N LEU A 31 -2.49 4.00 -10.02
CA LEU A 31 -1.55 4.34 -8.96
C LEU A 31 -2.23 5.18 -7.88
N SER A 32 -3.08 6.13 -8.25
CA SER A 32 -3.87 6.95 -7.33
C SER A 32 -4.85 6.10 -6.53
N ILE A 33 -5.60 5.21 -7.19
CA ILE A 33 -6.51 4.27 -6.52
C ILE A 33 -5.74 3.38 -5.54
N PHE A 34 -4.57 2.86 -5.96
CA PHE A 34 -3.72 2.04 -5.10
C PHE A 34 -3.21 2.81 -3.88
N TRP A 35 -2.70 4.03 -4.08
CA TRP A 35 -2.23 4.88 -2.97
C TRP A 35 -3.34 5.26 -2.01
N PHE A 36 -4.53 5.58 -2.53
CA PHE A 36 -5.70 5.84 -1.70
C PHE A 36 -6.09 4.61 -0.88
N ARG A 37 -6.12 3.43 -1.52
CA ARG A 37 -6.42 2.16 -0.84
C ARG A 37 -5.37 1.81 0.20
N LEU A 38 -4.09 2.11 -0.05
CA LEU A 38 -3.00 1.93 0.89
C LEU A 38 -3.12 2.86 2.09
N ALA A 39 -3.36 4.15 1.88
CA ALA A 39 -3.58 5.11 2.95
C ALA A 39 -4.80 4.74 3.81
N PHE A 40 -5.90 4.35 3.15
CA PHE A 40 -7.11 3.89 3.83
C PHE A 40 -6.86 2.60 4.62
N ALA A 41 -6.03 1.69 4.10
CA ALA A 41 -5.65 0.48 4.81
C ALA A 41 -4.92 0.78 6.12
N PHE A 42 -3.99 1.72 6.12
CA PHE A 42 -3.32 2.16 7.36
C PHE A 42 -4.28 2.81 8.34
N LEU A 43 -5.21 3.63 7.86
CA LEU A 43 -6.26 4.22 8.69
C LEU A 43 -7.12 3.13 9.36
N LEU A 44 -7.51 2.11 8.60
CA LEU A 44 -8.31 1.01 9.12
C LEU A 44 -7.52 0.16 10.13
N LEU A 45 -6.27 -0.17 9.84
CA LEU A 45 -5.39 -0.90 10.77
C LEU A 45 -5.19 -0.14 12.08
N PHE A 46 -5.02 1.17 12.00
CA PHE A 46 -4.89 2.02 13.18
C PHE A 46 -6.18 2.02 14.01
N ALA A 47 -7.34 2.16 13.37
CA ALA A 47 -8.63 2.06 14.04
C ALA A 47 -8.83 0.69 14.70
N MET A 48 -8.43 -0.39 14.05
CA MET A 48 -8.48 -1.75 14.60
C MET A 48 -7.53 -1.94 15.78
N ASN A 49 -6.33 -1.37 15.73
CA ASN A 49 -5.38 -1.43 16.83
C ASN A 49 -5.95 -0.73 18.08
N ILE A 50 -6.56 0.45 17.91
CA ILE A 50 -7.22 1.16 19.01
C ILE A 50 -8.42 0.34 19.53
N ALA A 51 -9.31 -0.10 18.64
CA ALA A 51 -10.51 -0.85 19.01
C ALA A 51 -10.18 -2.18 19.71
N GLY A 52 -9.22 -2.93 19.16
CA GLY A 52 -8.71 -4.16 19.73
C GLY A 52 -8.03 -3.95 21.08
N GLY A 53 -7.36 -2.81 21.27
CA GLY A 53 -6.74 -2.45 22.54
C GLY A 53 -7.72 -2.44 23.72
N PHE A 54 -9.00 -2.12 23.51
CA PHE A 54 -10.02 -2.17 24.57
C PHE A 54 -10.38 -3.60 25.01
N ILE A 55 -10.19 -4.59 24.14
CA ILE A 55 -10.49 -6.00 24.39
C ILE A 55 -9.22 -6.86 24.53
N GLY A 56 -8.04 -6.22 24.60
CA GLY A 56 -6.75 -6.89 24.75
C GLY A 56 -6.19 -7.52 23.46
N ILE A 57 -6.75 -7.21 22.30
CA ILE A 57 -6.30 -7.72 20.99
C ILE A 57 -5.40 -6.67 20.33
N TYR A 58 -4.16 -7.05 20.00
CA TYR A 58 -3.21 -6.15 19.36
C TYR A 58 -3.12 -6.41 17.85
N VAL A 59 -3.63 -5.49 17.03
CA VAL A 59 -3.50 -5.55 15.58
C VAL A 59 -2.26 -4.78 15.13
N PRO A 60 -1.22 -5.40 14.56
CA PRO A 60 0.03 -4.71 14.24
C PRO A 60 -0.15 -3.70 13.10
N VAL A 61 0.26 -2.45 13.34
CA VAL A 61 0.25 -1.38 12.34
C VAL A 61 1.66 -1.24 11.75
N ASN A 62 1.94 -1.95 10.65
CA ASN A 62 3.23 -1.89 9.96
C ASN A 62 3.05 -1.96 8.44
N ILE A 63 4.16 -1.84 7.69
CA ILE A 63 4.10 -1.82 6.23
C ILE A 63 3.55 -3.13 5.66
N ALA A 64 3.90 -4.27 6.23
CA ALA A 64 3.43 -5.56 5.75
C ALA A 64 1.91 -5.72 5.94
N SER A 65 1.38 -5.42 7.13
CA SER A 65 -0.06 -5.46 7.39
C SER A 65 -0.82 -4.45 6.54
N GLY A 66 -0.28 -3.23 6.36
CA GLY A 66 -0.82 -2.22 5.46
C GLY A 66 -0.91 -2.72 4.01
N LEU A 67 0.15 -3.36 3.50
CA LEU A 67 0.18 -3.90 2.15
C LEU A 67 -0.82 -5.05 1.96
N ILE A 68 -0.87 -5.99 2.91
CA ILE A 68 -1.81 -7.12 2.89
C ILE A 68 -3.23 -6.61 2.78
N LEU A 69 -3.60 -5.66 3.63
CA LEU A 69 -4.95 -5.09 3.65
C LEU A 69 -5.25 -4.24 2.41
N ALA A 70 -4.26 -3.50 1.89
CA ALA A 70 -4.42 -2.70 0.67
C ALA A 70 -4.56 -3.57 -0.59
N ILE A 71 -3.88 -4.71 -0.68
CA ILE A 71 -3.95 -5.60 -1.85
C ILE A 71 -5.19 -6.48 -1.77
N LEU A 72 -5.36 -7.23 -0.68
CA LEU A 72 -6.46 -8.18 -0.52
C LEU A 72 -7.79 -7.48 -0.17
N GLY A 73 -7.78 -6.37 0.57
CA GLY A 73 -9.01 -5.73 1.05
C GLY A 73 -9.69 -6.56 2.14
N ILE A 74 -10.96 -6.91 1.93
CA ILE A 74 -11.78 -7.69 2.89
C ILE A 74 -11.12 -9.03 3.27
N PRO A 75 -10.65 -9.88 2.34
CA PRO A 75 -9.95 -11.12 2.72
C PRO A 75 -8.66 -10.85 3.52
N GLY A 76 -7.98 -9.72 3.28
CA GLY A 76 -6.80 -9.31 4.04
C GLY A 76 -7.16 -8.90 5.47
N PHE A 77 -8.27 -8.19 5.63
CA PHE A 77 -8.83 -7.85 6.94
C PHE A 77 -9.14 -9.10 7.77
N VAL A 78 -9.84 -10.08 7.19
CA VAL A 78 -10.16 -11.34 7.88
C VAL A 78 -8.88 -12.07 8.31
N SER A 79 -7.90 -12.18 7.42
CA SER A 79 -6.60 -12.81 7.72
C SER A 79 -5.88 -12.13 8.89
N LEU A 80 -5.82 -10.79 8.90
CA LEU A 80 -5.16 -10.04 9.98
C LEU A 80 -5.89 -10.17 11.32
N CYS A 81 -7.22 -10.17 11.32
CA CYS A 81 -8.01 -10.45 12.52
C CYS A 81 -7.75 -11.86 13.04
N THR A 82 -7.74 -12.87 12.18
CA THR A 82 -7.46 -14.25 12.60
C THR A 82 -6.06 -14.40 13.17
N LEU A 83 -5.05 -13.77 12.56
CA LEU A 83 -3.68 -13.78 13.07
C LEU A 83 -3.57 -13.07 14.42
N ALA A 84 -4.24 -11.93 14.61
CA ALA A 84 -4.22 -11.19 15.86
C ALA A 84 -4.92 -11.91 17.02
N VAL A 85 -5.80 -12.87 16.73
CA VAL A 85 -6.48 -13.69 17.75
C VAL A 85 -5.73 -15.00 18.04
N LEU A 86 -5.09 -15.59 17.02
CA LEU A 86 -4.38 -16.87 17.14
C LEU A 86 -2.97 -16.77 17.72
N LEU A 87 -2.38 -15.57 17.75
CA LEU A 87 -1.01 -15.29 18.19
C LEU A 87 -1.01 -14.50 19.50
#